data_AF-A0A1F2U5P0-F1
#
_entry.id   AF-A0A1F2U5P0-F1
#
_cell.length_a   1.000
_cell.length_b   1.000
_cell.length_c   1.000
_cell.angle_alpha   90.00
_cell.angle_beta   90.00
_cell.angle_gamma   90.00
#
_symmetry.space_group_name_H-M   'P 1'
#
loop_
_entity.id
_entity.type
_entity.pdbx_description
1 polymer ?
#
loop_
_entity_poly.entity_id
_entity_poly.type
_entity_poly.pdbx_seq_one_letter_code
_entity_poly.pdbx_strand_id
1 'polypeptide(L)'
;MSQTSVERDERTVSVENASYRWGYQFLSFGVLVLVAYRSFVRHESSWDLLALVILGGFVPSLYQGYHRVLTARWARTQVITFVAAAIVALLLVAARVWWR
;
A
#
# COMPACT_ATOMS: atom_id res chain seq x y z
N MET A 1 -24.08 14.78 26.84
CA MET A 1 -23.86 13.31 26.81
C MET A 1 -24.19 12.83 25.41
N SER A 2 -23.19 12.66 24.56
CA SER A 2 -23.41 12.16 23.19
C SER A 2 -23.84 10.71 23.27
N GLN A 3 -25.09 10.43 22.92
CA GLN A 3 -25.61 9.08 22.82
C GLN A 3 -24.84 8.35 21.71
N THR A 4 -23.85 7.53 22.06
CA THR A 4 -23.37 6.47 21.17
C THR A 4 -24.55 5.54 20.97
N SER A 5 -25.15 5.58 19.76
CA SER A 5 -26.28 4.70 19.45
C SER A 5 -25.83 3.25 19.66
N VAL A 6 -26.63 2.48 20.39
CA VAL A 6 -26.43 1.03 20.63
C VAL A 6 -26.31 0.24 19.32
N GLU A 7 -26.66 0.87 18.20
CA GLU A 7 -26.62 0.37 16.83
C GLU A 7 -25.19 0.14 16.28
N ARG A 8 -24.16 0.83 16.80
CA ARG A 8 -22.78 0.70 16.30
C ARG A 8 -21.80 0.37 17.42
N ASP A 9 -21.82 -0.90 17.80
CA ASP A 9 -20.93 -1.50 18.79
C ASP A 9 -19.48 -1.67 18.28
N GLU A 10 -18.54 -1.87 19.21
CA GLU A 10 -17.12 -2.10 18.93
C GLU A 10 -16.90 -3.31 17.99
N ARG A 11 -17.74 -4.34 18.10
CA ARG A 11 -17.71 -5.51 17.23
C ARG A 11 -18.04 -5.14 15.79
N THR A 12 -19.06 -4.33 15.57
CA THR A 12 -19.48 -3.87 14.24
C THR A 12 -18.35 -3.08 13.57
N VAL A 13 -17.71 -2.16 14.30
CA VAL A 13 -16.57 -1.38 13.78
C VAL A 13 -15.37 -2.29 13.43
N SER A 14 -15.11 -3.32 14.24
CA SER A 14 -14.00 -4.25 13.97
C SER A 14 -14.18 -5.04 12.68
N VAL A 15 -15.40 -5.53 12.42
CA VAL A 15 -15.75 -6.29 11.20
C VAL A 15 -15.72 -5.38 9.99
N GLU A 16 -16.26 -4.17 10.12
CA GLU A 16 -16.26 -3.18 9.07
C GLU A 16 -14.83 -2.78 8.66
N ASN A 17 -13.96 -2.51 9.62
CA ASN A 17 -12.56 -2.18 9.34
C ASN A 17 -11.79 -3.36 8.72
N ALA A 18 -12.09 -4.59 9.14
CA ALA A 18 -11.55 -5.79 8.51
C ALA A 18 -12.02 -5.91 7.04
N SER A 19 -13.28 -5.59 6.75
CA SER A 19 -13.82 -5.59 5.39
C SER A 19 -13.12 -4.56 4.49
N TYR A 20 -12.87 -3.34 4.98
CA TYR A 20 -12.12 -2.31 4.26
C TYR A 20 -10.69 -2.74 4.00
N ARG A 21 -10.04 -3.39 4.97
CA ARG A 21 -8.69 -3.93 4.80
C ARG A 21 -8.64 -4.99 3.70
N TRP A 22 -9.58 -5.93 3.70
CA TRP A 22 -9.66 -6.96 2.67
C TRP A 22 -9.94 -6.37 1.29
N GLY A 23 -10.89 -5.44 1.20
CA GLY A 23 -11.20 -4.74 -0.05
C GLY A 23 -9.98 -3.99 -0.59
N TYR A 24 -9.28 -3.24 0.26
CA TYR A 24 -8.05 -2.55 -0.11
C TYR A 24 -6.96 -3.51 -0.61
N GLN A 25 -6.73 -4.62 0.09
CA GLN A 25 -5.75 -5.63 -0.31
C GLN A 25 -6.11 -6.25 -1.65
N PHE A 26 -7.36 -6.69 -1.83
CA PHE A 26 -7.83 -7.29 -3.06
C PHE A 26 -7.65 -6.35 -4.25
N LEU A 27 -8.07 -5.08 -4.11
CA LEU A 27 -7.92 -4.07 -5.16
C LEU A 27 -6.46 -3.76 -5.44
N SER A 28 -5.64 -3.55 -4.41
CA SER A 28 -4.22 -3.23 -4.57
C SER A 28 -3.47 -4.33 -5.30
N PHE A 29 -3.66 -5.58 -4.90
CA PHE A 29 -3.02 -6.72 -5.57
C PHE A 29 -3.60 -6.95 -6.96
N GLY A 30 -4.91 -6.78 -7.17
CA GLY A 30 -5.52 -6.84 -8.50
C GLY A 30 -4.91 -5.82 -9.46
N VAL A 31 -4.71 -4.57 -9.00
CA VAL A 31 -4.06 -3.52 -9.79
C VAL A 31 -2.59 -3.85 -10.05
N LEU A 32 -1.85 -4.37 -9.07
CA LEU A 32 -0.46 -4.79 -9.28
C LEU A 32 -0.33 -5.92 -10.31
N VAL A 33 -1.28 -6.86 -10.36
CA VAL A 33 -1.34 -7.89 -11.42
C VAL A 33 -1.56 -7.24 -12.79
N LEU A 34 -2.43 -6.24 -12.88
CA LEU A 34 -2.65 -5.49 -14.12
C LEU A 34 -1.38 -4.73 -14.55
N VAL A 35 -0.67 -4.10 -13.62
CA VAL A 35 0.63 -3.45 -13.86
C VAL A 35 1.63 -4.46 -14.43
N ALA A 36 1.74 -5.64 -13.83
CA ALA A 36 2.66 -6.69 -14.28
C ALA A 36 2.29 -7.18 -15.69
N TYR A 37 1.01 -7.47 -15.93
CA TYR A 37 0.53 -7.89 -17.24
C TYR A 37 0.79 -6.82 -18.32
N ARG A 38 0.44 -5.56 -18.03
CA ARG A 38 0.63 -4.45 -18.96
C ARG A 38 2.11 -4.16 -19.25
N SER A 39 2.98 -4.26 -18.25
CA SER A 39 4.42 -4.04 -18.41
C SER A 39 5.12 -5.20 -19.13
N PHE A 40 4.81 -6.45 -18.78
CA PHE A 40 5.53 -7.62 -19.30
C PHE A 40 4.96 -8.16 -20.62
N VAL A 41 3.63 -8.14 -20.79
CA VAL A 41 2.98 -8.71 -21.98
C VAL A 41 2.73 -7.66 -23.04
N ARG A 42 2.30 -6.46 -22.66
CA ARG A 42 1.96 -5.38 -23.61
C ARG A 42 3.08 -4.36 -23.81
N HIS A 43 4.12 -4.38 -22.98
CA HIS A 43 5.22 -3.41 -22.99
C HIS A 43 4.74 -1.95 -22.92
N GLU A 44 3.60 -1.71 -22.27
CA GLU A 44 3.01 -0.39 -22.12
C GLU A 44 3.41 0.25 -20.78
N SER A 45 3.39 1.58 -20.74
CA SER A 45 3.52 2.33 -19.49
C SER A 45 2.39 1.96 -18.53
N SER A 46 2.75 1.57 -17.31
CA SER A 46 1.80 1.20 -16.24
C SER A 46 1.86 2.17 -15.05
N TRP A 47 2.45 3.34 -15.25
CA TRP A 47 2.67 4.34 -14.21
C TRP A 47 1.38 4.93 -13.63
N ASP A 48 0.33 5.00 -14.43
CA ASP A 48 -1.02 5.39 -14.01
C ASP A 48 -1.57 4.45 -12.92
N LEU A 49 -1.52 3.14 -13.19
CA LEU A 49 -1.96 2.11 -12.25
C LEU A 49 -1.06 2.03 -11.02
N LEU A 50 0.25 2.18 -11.22
CA LEU A 50 1.23 2.16 -10.14
C LEU A 50 1.05 3.39 -9.22
N ALA A 51 0.73 4.55 -9.78
CA ALA A 51 0.40 5.75 -9.01
C ALA A 51 -0.88 5.55 -8.17
N LEU A 52 -1.90 4.86 -8.69
CA LEU A 52 -3.10 4.54 -7.91
C LEU A 52 -2.79 3.69 -6.68
N VAL A 53 -1.92 2.68 -6.82
CA VAL A 53 -1.49 1.84 -5.68
C VAL A 53 -0.70 2.66 -4.66
N ILE A 54 0.23 3.50 -5.11
CA ILE A 54 1.03 4.35 -4.24
C ILE A 54 0.12 5.32 -3.47
N LEU A 55 -0.76 6.04 -4.17
CA LEU A 55 -1.69 7.00 -3.55
C LEU A 55 -2.67 6.32 -2.60
N GLY A 56 -3.16 5.14 -2.96
CA GLY A 56 -4.06 4.34 -2.13
C GLY A 56 -3.45 3.98 -0.77
N GLY A 57 -2.14 3.74 -0.70
CA GLY A 57 -1.43 3.51 0.57
C GLY A 57 -0.98 4.80 1.27
N PHE A 58 -0.63 5.82 0.49
CA PHE A 58 -0.08 7.07 1.00
C PHE A 58 -1.12 7.92 1.73
N VAL A 59 -2.31 8.10 1.15
CA VAL A 59 -3.40 8.89 1.75
C VAL A 59 -3.79 8.41 3.15
N PRO A 60 -4.11 7.13 3.39
CA PRO A 60 -4.44 6.66 4.74
C PRO A 60 -3.23 6.75 5.69
N SER A 61 -2.00 6.55 5.20
CA SER A 61 -0.79 6.71 6.01
C SER A 61 -0.61 8.16 6.49
N LEU A 62 -0.83 9.14 5.61
CA LEU A 62 -0.81 10.56 5.97
C LEU A 62 -1.90 10.89 6.98
N TYR A 63 -3.12 10.43 6.74
CA TYR A 63 -4.25 10.68 7.63
C TYR A 63 -3.98 10.12 9.04
N GLN A 64 -3.49 8.88 9.13
CA GLN A 64 -3.11 8.24 10.39
C GLN A 64 -1.92 8.94 11.07
N GLY A 65 -0.97 9.46 10.28
CA GLY A 65 0.16 10.23 10.77
C GLY A 65 -0.27 11.56 11.39
N TYR A 66 -1.18 12.28 10.74
CA TYR A 66 -1.76 13.52 11.26
C TYR A 66 -2.45 13.31 12.61
N HIS A 67 -3.19 12.21 12.74
CA HIS A 67 -3.88 11.83 13.99
C HIS A 67 -2.97 11.12 15.00
N ARG A 68 -1.64 11.07 14.76
CA ARG A 68 -0.63 10.46 15.64
C ARG A 68 -0.91 9.00 16.04
N VAL A 69 -1.60 8.26 15.16
CA VAL A 69 -1.89 6.83 15.36
C VAL A 69 -0.68 5.95 15.00
N LEU A 70 0.26 6.48 14.21
CA LEU A 70 1.44 5.76 13.76
C LEU A 70 2.43 5.49 14.90
N THR A 71 2.72 4.22 15.15
CA THR A 71 3.70 3.80 16.16
C THR A 71 5.12 3.79 15.60
N ALA A 72 6.13 3.90 16.48
CA ALA A 72 7.54 3.78 16.10
C ALA A 72 7.85 2.44 15.40
N ARG A 73 7.15 1.36 15.77
CA ARG A 73 7.27 0.05 15.12
C ARG A 73 6.78 0.06 13.68
N TRP A 74 5.68 0.76 13.41
CA TRP A 74 5.18 0.95 12.06
C TRP A 74 6.21 1.71 11.21
N ALA A 75 6.75 2.82 11.74
CA ALA A 75 7.75 3.63 11.03
C ALA A 75 9.02 2.81 10.72
N ARG A 76 9.51 2.03 11.69
CA ARG A 76 10.65 1.12 11.48
C ARG A 76 10.37 0.10 10.37
N THR A 77 9.16 -0.46 10.34
CA THR A 77 8.77 -1.43 9.31
C THR A 77 8.75 -0.80 7.92
N GLN A 78 8.23 0.43 7.80
CA GLN A 78 8.23 1.17 6.54
C GLN A 78 9.65 1.50 6.05
N VAL A 79 10.53 1.96 6.95
CA VAL A 79 11.93 2.25 6.62
C VAL A 79 12.65 0.99 6.14
N ILE A 80 12.50 -0.14 6.85
CA ILE A 80 13.11 -1.42 6.45
C ILE A 80 12.61 -1.83 5.06
N THR A 81 11.30 -1.73 4.83
CA THR A 81 10.69 -2.09 3.53
C THR A 81 11.24 -1.21 2.41
N PHE A 82 11.34 0.11 2.65
CA PHE A 82 11.87 1.06 1.68
C PHE A 82 13.35 0.80 1.36
N VAL A 83 14.16 0.56 2.39
CA VAL A 83 15.58 0.20 2.22
C VAL A 83 15.74 -1.09 1.43
N ALA A 84 14.96 -2.13 1.76
CA ALA A 84 14.97 -3.38 1.02
C ALA A 84 14.59 -3.18 -0.46
N ALA A 85 13.54 -2.41 -0.73
CA ALA A 85 13.13 -2.08 -2.10
C ALA A 85 14.21 -1.29 -2.86
N ALA A 86 14.86 -0.33 -2.22
CA ALA A 86 15.97 0.43 -2.80
C ALA A 86 17.16 -0.46 -3.15
N ILE A 87 17.53 -1.40 -2.27
CA ILE A 87 18.59 -2.39 -2.53
C ILE A 87 18.24 -3.23 -3.76
N VAL A 88 17.02 -3.76 -3.84
CA VAL A 88 16.57 -4.56 -5.00
C VAL A 88 16.64 -3.72 -6.28
N ALA A 89 16.17 -2.46 -6.25
CA ALA A 89 16.23 -1.57 -7.40
C ALA A 89 17.68 -1.32 -7.86
N LEU A 90 18.60 -1.07 -6.92
CA LEU A 90 20.03 -0.88 -7.23
C LEU A 90 20.64 -2.15 -7.84
N LEU A 91 20.33 -3.33 -7.32
CA LEU A 91 20.81 -4.60 -7.87
C LEU A 91 20.31 -4.83 -9.31
N LEU A 92 19.04 -4.53 -9.59
CA LEU A 92 18.49 -4.64 -10.94
C LEU A 92 19.17 -3.67 -11.92
N VAL A 93 19.44 -2.43 -11.51
CA VAL A 93 20.15 -1.46 -12.33
C VAL A 93 21.59 -1.91 -12.58
N ALA A 94 22.31 -2.37 -11.55
CA ALA A 94 23.68 -2.86 -11.68
C ALA A 94 23.75 -4.08 -12.61
N ALA A 95 22.85 -5.06 -12.45
CA ALA A 95 22.77 -6.22 -13.33
C ALA A 95 22.51 -5.83 -14.80
N ARG A 96 21.64 -4.83 -15.02
CA ARG A 96 21.37 -4.30 -16.37
C ARG A 96 22.58 -3.62 -16.99
N VAL A 97 23.37 -2.89 -16.21
CA VAL A 97 24.61 -2.23 -16.68
C VAL A 97 25.66 -3.27 -17.05
N TRP A 98 25.77 -4.36 -16.29
CA TRP A 98 26.75 -5.42 -16.53
C TRP A 98 26.47 -6.28 -17.76
N TRP A 99 25.20 -6.40 -18.18
CA TRP A 99 24.80 -7.18 -19.36
C TRP A 99 24.80 -6.36 -20.68
N ARG A 100 25.18 -5.08 -20.63
CA ARG A 100 25.36 -4.22 -21.81
C ARG A 100 26.82 -4.20 -22.25
#